data_AF-A0A1H1WSG1-F1
#
_entry.id   AF-A0A1H1WSG1-F1
#
_cell.length_a   1.000
_cell.length_b   1.000
_cell.length_c   1.000
_cell.angle_alpha   90.00
_cell.angle_beta   90.00
_cell.angle_gamma   90.00
#
_symmetry.space_group_name_H-M   'P 1'
#
loop_
_entity.id
_entity.type
_entity.pdbx_description
1 polymer ?
#
loop_
_entity_poly.entity_id
_entity_poly.type
_entity_poly.pdbx_seq_one_letter_code
_entity_poly.pdbx_strand_id
1 'polypeptide(L)'
;MAFSEFEIKQIERAAAAFLEVRRPPAGVRHQVDLQVRINEQSIEVIELRPHHSDLSKAVESPTAKAEYVDQGQGWRVYWMPSDLEWHVYEPQPEVQSIEAFFTLVNADENACFFG
;
A
#
# COMPACT_ATOMS: atom_id res chain seq x y z
N MET A 1 5.55 -0.43 -19.73
CA MET A 1 5.19 0.95 -20.14
C MET A 1 5.07 1.76 -18.86
N ALA A 2 5.82 2.84 -18.66
CA ALA A 2 5.65 3.63 -17.43
C ALA A 2 4.29 4.33 -17.40
N PHE A 3 3.70 4.54 -16.21
CA PHE A 3 2.48 5.33 -16.05
C PHE A 3 2.62 6.70 -16.70
N SER A 4 1.55 7.16 -17.34
CA SER A 4 1.46 8.53 -17.83
C SER A 4 1.39 9.53 -16.67
N GLU A 5 1.75 10.80 -16.92
CA GLU A 5 1.65 11.86 -15.89
C GLU A 5 0.23 11.99 -15.31
N PHE A 6 -0.81 11.71 -16.11
CA PHE A 6 -2.19 11.76 -15.66
C PHE A 6 -2.51 10.62 -14.68
N GLU A 7 -2.05 9.40 -15.00
CA GLU A 7 -2.22 8.24 -14.11
C GLU A 7 -1.45 8.42 -12.81
N ILE A 8 -0.21 8.92 -12.86
CA ILE A 8 0.58 9.23 -11.66
C ILE A 8 -0.17 10.21 -10.77
N LYS A 9 -0.70 11.32 -11.32
CA LYS A 9 -1.48 12.27 -10.53
C LYS A 9 -2.74 11.66 -9.92
N GLN A 10 -3.41 10.75 -10.63
CA GLN A 10 -4.57 10.05 -10.07
C GLN A 10 -4.18 9.11 -8.93
N ILE A 11 -3.08 8.37 -9.09
CA ILE A 11 -2.53 7.49 -8.05
C ILE A 11 -2.12 8.32 -6.84
N GLU A 12 -1.40 9.42 -7.03
CA GLU A 12 -0.99 10.33 -5.96
C GLU A 12 -2.19 10.89 -5.21
N ARG A 13 -3.25 11.28 -5.92
CA ARG A 13 -4.50 11.75 -5.31
C ARG A 13 -5.19 10.66 -4.50
N ALA A 14 -5.29 9.45 -5.04
CA ALA A 14 -5.89 8.31 -4.35
C ALA A 14 -5.07 7.90 -3.12
N ALA A 15 -3.74 7.88 -3.25
CA ALA A 15 -2.81 7.64 -2.15
C ALA A 15 -2.93 8.71 -1.07
N ALA A 16 -3.03 10.00 -1.45
CA ALA A 16 -3.24 11.08 -0.50
C ALA A 16 -4.55 10.91 0.27
N ALA A 17 -5.65 10.58 -0.41
CA ALA A 17 -6.94 10.32 0.23
C ALA A 17 -6.88 9.13 1.19
N PHE A 18 -6.24 8.04 0.79
CA PHE A 18 -6.00 6.87 1.66
C PHE A 18 -5.19 7.24 2.90
N LEU A 19 -4.12 8.01 2.72
CA LEU A 19 -3.28 8.49 3.82
C LEU A 19 -4.06 9.47 4.72
N GLU A 20 -4.94 10.32 4.20
CA GLU A 20 -5.76 11.20 5.05
C GLU A 20 -6.73 10.43 5.94
N VAL A 21 -7.31 9.33 5.44
CA VAL A 21 -8.23 8.49 6.21
C VAL A 21 -7.49 7.71 7.31
N ARG A 22 -6.30 7.19 6.98
CA ARG A 22 -5.61 6.23 7.84
C ARG A 22 -4.45 6.81 8.66
N ARG A 23 -3.82 7.90 8.22
CA ARG A 23 -2.65 8.46 8.88
C ARG A 23 -3.08 9.05 10.22
N PRO A 24 -2.52 8.57 11.35
CA PRO A 24 -2.87 9.08 12.67
C PRO A 24 -2.62 10.59 12.79
N PRO A 25 -3.27 11.27 13.76
CA PRO A 25 -2.98 12.66 14.07
C PRO A 25 -1.48 12.85 14.34
N ALA A 26 -0.96 14.06 14.07
CA ALA A 26 0.47 14.37 14.12
C ALA A 26 1.17 13.92 15.41
N GLY A 27 0.45 13.89 16.52
CA GLY A 27 0.94 13.41 17.81
C GLY A 27 1.23 11.91 17.89
N VAL A 28 0.77 11.08 16.95
CA VAL A 28 0.94 9.60 16.97
C VAL A 28 1.72 9.09 15.75
N ARG A 29 1.96 9.94 14.74
CA ARG A 29 2.74 9.58 13.53
C ARG A 29 4.16 9.11 13.82
N HIS A 30 4.72 9.50 14.96
CA HIS A 30 6.03 9.02 15.39
C HIS A 30 6.01 7.54 15.83
N GLN A 31 4.83 6.93 16.00
CA GLN A 31 4.64 5.54 16.41
C GLN A 31 4.23 4.66 15.23
N VAL A 32 3.35 5.15 14.35
CA VAL A 32 2.92 4.44 13.14
C VAL A 32 2.70 5.48 12.05
N ASP A 33 3.43 5.35 10.96
CA ASP A 33 3.22 6.12 9.73
C ASP A 33 3.05 5.19 8.53
N LEU A 34 2.42 5.71 7.48
CA LEU A 34 2.17 5.00 6.24
C LEU A 34 2.77 5.78 5.09
N GLN A 35 3.51 5.06 4.26
CA GLN A 35 4.11 5.58 3.06
C GLN A 35 3.61 4.78 1.85
N VAL A 36 3.36 5.48 0.75
CA VAL A 36 3.07 4.87 -0.54
C VAL A 36 4.24 5.15 -1.45
N ARG A 37 4.82 4.10 -2.05
CA ARG A 37 5.89 4.17 -3.04
C ARG A 37 5.33 3.77 -4.40
N ILE A 38 5.53 4.62 -5.39
CA ILE A 38 5.10 4.36 -6.77
C ILE A 38 6.36 4.00 -7.57
N ASN A 39 6.38 2.81 -8.16
CA ASN A 39 7.49 2.23 -8.90
C ASN A 39 7.02 1.87 -10.32
N GLU A 40 7.19 2.79 -11.29
CA GLU A 40 6.87 2.67 -12.73
C GLU A 40 5.47 2.16 -13.12
N GLN A 41 5.14 0.92 -12.77
CA GLN A 41 3.87 0.23 -12.99
C GLN A 41 3.31 -0.46 -11.73
N SER A 42 3.97 -0.28 -10.59
CA SER A 42 3.58 -0.89 -9.32
C SER A 42 3.52 0.14 -8.21
N ILE A 43 2.67 -0.10 -7.23
CA ILE A 43 2.42 0.78 -6.09
C ILE A 43 2.55 -0.07 -4.84
N GLU A 44 3.38 0.36 -3.92
CA GLU A 44 3.69 -0.36 -2.69
C GLU A 44 3.27 0.51 -1.50
N VAL A 45 2.49 -0.08 -0.59
CA VAL A 45 2.13 0.51 0.69
C VAL A 45 3.08 -0.06 1.73
N ILE A 46 3.76 0.85 2.41
CA ILE A 46 4.81 0.57 3.37
C ILE A 46 4.38 1.16 4.71
N GLU A 47 4.37 0.32 5.73
CA GLU A 47 4.17 0.75 7.11
C GLU A 47 5.52 1.09 7.75
N LEU A 48 5.61 2.29 8.31
CA LEU A 48 6.78 2.79 9.00
C LEU A 48 6.51 2.75 10.50
N ARG A 49 7.24 1.90 11.22
CA ARG A 49 7.15 1.80 12.68
C ARG A 49 8.53 1.98 13.31
N PRO A 50 8.68 2.71 14.42
CA PRO A 50 9.95 2.77 15.13
C PRO A 50 10.30 1.38 15.65
N HIS A 51 11.58 1.03 15.57
CA HIS A 51 12.07 -0.25 16.04
C HIS A 51 11.86 -0.37 17.54
N HIS A 52 11.31 -1.50 18.00
CA HIS A 52 10.97 -1.71 19.41
C HIS A 52 12.15 -1.46 20.38
N SER A 53 13.38 -1.85 19.98
CA SER A 53 14.60 -1.62 20.76
C SER A 53 15.26 -0.25 20.56
N ASP A 54 14.98 0.43 19.46
CA ASP A 54 15.65 1.70 19.11
C ASP A 54 14.67 2.60 18.38
N LEU A 55 14.02 3.48 19.14
CA LEU A 55 13.04 4.44 18.63
C LEU A 55 13.63 5.42 17.60
N SER A 56 14.97 5.49 17.49
CA SER A 56 15.67 6.31 16.49
C SER A 56 15.69 5.64 15.11
N LYS A 57 15.41 4.34 15.02
CA LYS A 57 15.40 3.59 13.77
C LYS A 57 13.96 3.32 13.36
N ALA A 58 13.58 3.77 12.17
CA ALA A 58 12.32 3.36 11.56
C ALA A 58 12.53 2.01 10.85
N VAL A 59 11.59 1.09 11.02
CA VAL A 59 11.47 -0.16 10.28
C VAL A 59 10.42 0.06 9.20
N GLU A 60 10.84 -0.13 7.95
CA GLU A 60 9.93 -0.14 6.80
C GLU A 60 9.40 -1.56 6.61
N SER A 61 8.09 -1.74 6.76
CA SER A 61 7.41 -3.02 6.54
C SER A 61 6.53 -2.89 5.31
N PRO A 62 6.93 -3.45 4.15
CA PRO A 62 6.05 -3.50 2.99
C PRO A 62 4.84 -4.36 3.31
N THR A 63 3.65 -3.78 3.16
CA THR A 63 2.38 -4.37 3.60
C THR A 63 1.56 -4.86 2.42
N ALA A 64 1.36 -3.98 1.44
CA ALA A 64 0.51 -4.24 0.28
C ALA A 64 1.21 -3.77 -0.99
N LYS A 65 0.98 -4.46 -2.09
CA LYS A 65 1.49 -4.06 -3.39
C LYS A 65 0.42 -4.23 -4.46
N ALA A 66 0.27 -3.24 -5.31
CA ALA A 66 -0.55 -3.29 -6.51
C ALA A 66 0.36 -3.23 -7.73
N GLU A 67 0.15 -4.10 -8.71
CA GLU A 67 0.88 -4.09 -9.97
C GLU A 67 -0.09 -3.95 -11.13
N TYR A 68 0.12 -2.98 -12.01
CA TYR A 68 -0.74 -2.77 -13.17
C TYR A 68 -0.46 -3.80 -14.27
N VAL A 69 -1.48 -4.55 -14.65
CA VAL A 69 -1.40 -5.60 -15.68
C VAL A 69 -2.18 -5.18 -16.91
N ASP A 70 -1.45 -4.86 -17.98
CA ASP A 70 -1.99 -4.38 -19.26
C ASP A 70 -2.94 -5.40 -19.92
N GLN A 71 -2.64 -6.69 -19.77
CA GLN A 71 -3.45 -7.79 -20.33
C GLN A 71 -4.87 -7.87 -19.77
N GLY A 72 -5.14 -7.28 -18.60
CA GLY A 72 -6.44 -7.32 -17.93
C GLY A 72 -7.08 -5.95 -17.68
N GLN A 73 -6.42 -4.85 -18.07
CA GLN A 73 -6.79 -3.47 -17.68
C GLN A 73 -7.09 -3.36 -16.18
N GLY A 74 -6.28 -4.03 -15.36
CA GLY A 74 -6.51 -4.19 -13.93
C GLY A 74 -5.21 -4.15 -13.13
N TRP A 75 -5.36 -4.16 -11.82
CA TRP A 75 -4.29 -4.12 -10.85
C TRP A 75 -4.26 -5.42 -10.07
N ARG A 76 -3.15 -6.15 -10.14
CA ARG A 76 -2.93 -7.32 -9.30
C ARG A 76 -2.58 -6.89 -7.89
N VAL A 77 -3.25 -7.48 -6.91
CA VAL A 77 -3.06 -7.20 -5.49
C VAL A 77 -2.19 -8.27 -4.88
N TYR A 78 -1.15 -7.84 -4.20
CA TYR A 78 -0.24 -8.68 -3.44
C TYR A 78 -0.19 -8.19 -2.00
N TRP A 79 0.07 -9.13 -1.10
CA TRP A 79 0.31 -8.90 0.32
C TRP A 79 1.62 -9.58 0.70
N MET A 80 2.29 -9.08 1.74
CA MET A 80 3.50 -9.69 2.27
C MET A 80 3.23 -10.26 3.66
N PRO A 81 3.12 -11.59 3.81
CA PRO A 81 3.05 -12.25 5.10
C PRO A 81 4.37 -12.15 5.87
N SER A 82 4.42 -12.77 7.05
CA SER A 82 5.63 -12.85 7.89
C SER A 82 6.80 -13.63 7.25
N ASP A 83 6.59 -14.25 6.09
CA ASP A 83 7.64 -14.92 5.31
C ASP A 83 8.49 -13.96 4.47
N LEU A 84 8.10 -12.68 4.41
CA LEU A 84 8.76 -11.62 3.63
C LEU A 84 8.75 -11.85 2.11
N GLU A 85 7.81 -12.67 1.62
CA GLU A 85 7.60 -12.92 0.19
C GLU A 85 6.30 -12.28 -0.28
N TRP A 86 6.24 -11.86 -1.55
CA TRP A 86 5.01 -11.28 -2.11
C TRP A 86 4.06 -12.39 -2.54
N HIS A 87 2.90 -12.47 -1.91
CA HIS A 87 1.84 -13.40 -2.25
C HIS A 87 0.67 -12.69 -2.89
N VAL A 88 0.00 -13.34 -3.85
CA VAL A 88 -1.23 -12.82 -4.43
C VAL A 88 -2.32 -12.83 -3.37
N TYR A 89 -3.11 -11.76 -3.29
CA TYR A 89 -4.23 -11.68 -2.37
C TYR A 89 -5.41 -12.50 -2.91
N GLU A 90 -5.49 -13.78 -2.51
CA GLU A 90 -6.50 -14.73 -3.01
C GLU A 90 -7.96 -14.26 -2.93
N PRO A 91 -8.41 -13.54 -1.88
CA PRO A 91 -9.81 -13.09 -1.79
C PRO A 91 -10.20 -12.14 -2.92
N GLN A 92 -9.27 -11.29 -3.35
CA GLN A 92 -9.47 -10.34 -4.44
C GLN A 92 -8.13 -10.07 -5.14
N PRO A 93 -7.72 -10.97 -6.06
CA PRO A 93 -6.38 -10.96 -6.64
C PRO A 93 -6.20 -9.83 -7.66
N GLU A 94 -7.30 -9.32 -8.22
CA GLU A 94 -7.30 -8.24 -9.20
C GLU A 94 -8.37 -7.19 -8.87
N VAL A 95 -8.03 -5.92 -9.05
CA VAL A 95 -8.94 -4.79 -8.90
C VAL A 95 -8.92 -3.90 -10.14
N GLN A 96 -10.05 -3.27 -10.47
CA GLN A 96 -10.16 -2.47 -11.69
C GLN A 96 -9.59 -1.05 -11.55
N SER A 97 -9.42 -0.55 -10.32
CA SER A 97 -8.94 0.80 -10.06
C SER A 97 -8.04 0.84 -8.84
N ILE A 98 -7.16 1.85 -8.81
CA ILE A 98 -6.27 2.08 -7.66
C ILE A 98 -7.02 2.49 -6.39
N GLU A 99 -8.16 3.18 -6.54
CA GLU A 99 -9.03 3.52 -5.43
C GLU A 99 -9.63 2.26 -4.78
N ALA A 100 -9.99 1.27 -5.60
CA ALA A 100 -10.48 -0.02 -5.10
C ALA A 100 -9.38 -0.78 -4.35
N PHE A 101 -8.14 -0.74 -4.83
CA PHE A 101 -6.98 -1.27 -4.10
C PHE A 101 -6.84 -0.62 -2.72
N PHE A 102 -6.79 0.71 -2.67
CA PHE A 102 -6.66 1.42 -1.38
C PHE A 102 -7.85 1.17 -0.45
N THR A 103 -9.06 1.04 -1.00
CA THR A 103 -10.26 0.70 -0.22
C THR A 103 -10.15 -0.71 0.38
N LEU A 104 -9.70 -1.68 -0.42
CA LEU A 104 -9.47 -3.06 0.02
C LEU A 104 -8.40 -3.12 1.12
N VAL A 105 -7.27 -2.45 0.92
CA VAL A 105 -6.20 -2.34 1.90
C VAL A 105 -6.68 -1.61 3.16
N ASN A 106 -7.56 -0.61 3.03
CA ASN A 106 -8.15 0.07 4.17
C ASN A 106 -9.15 -0.79 4.95
N ALA A 107 -9.98 -1.54 4.24
CA ALA A 107 -10.97 -2.42 4.83
C ALA A 107 -10.31 -3.57 5.60
N ASP A 108 -9.21 -4.09 5.05
CA ASP A 108 -8.39 -5.16 5.64
C ASP A 108 -9.23 -6.28 6.28
N GLU A 109 -10.24 -6.75 5.54
CA GLU A 109 -11.25 -7.66 6.07
C GLU A 109 -10.66 -8.98 6.60
N ASN A 110 -9.50 -9.38 6.07
CA ASN A 110 -8.79 -10.59 6.47
C ASN A 110 -7.61 -10.34 7.42
N ALA A 111 -7.40 -9.10 7.89
CA ALA A 111 -6.22 -8.71 8.70
C ALA A 111 -4.89 -9.17 8.08
N CYS A 112 -4.83 -9.17 6.75
CA CYS A 112 -3.65 -9.60 5.99
C CYS A 112 -2.66 -8.46 5.79
N PHE A 113 -3.13 -7.21 5.86
CA PHE A 113 -2.31 -6.04 5.61
C PHE A 113 -1.84 -5.43 6.94
N PHE A 114 -2.75 -5.17 7.87
CA PHE A 114 -2.43 -4.47 9.10
C PHE A 114 -2.76 -5.34 10.31
N GLY A 115 -1.70 -5.79 10.97
CA GLY A 115 -1.71 -6.53 12.23
C GLY A 115 -0.85 -5.87 13.28
#